data_AF-A0A1U7CXM8-F1
#
_entry.id   AF-A0A1U7CXM8-F1
#
_cell.length_a   1.000
_cell.length_b   1.000
_cell.length_c   1.000
_cell.angle_alpha   90.00
_cell.angle_beta   90.00
_cell.angle_gamma   90.00
#
_symmetry.space_group_name_H-M   'P 1'
#
loop_
_entity.id
_entity.type
_entity.pdbx_description
1 polymer ?
#
loop_
_entity_poly.entity_id
_entity_poly.type
_entity_poly.pdbx_seq_one_letter_code
_entity_poly.pdbx_strand_id
1 'polypeptide(L)'
;MSSHRSLRIAEAIREVVASAILFDVSDPRIQAVTVLRVEVSQDLRTATVYVSVMGKEAERNLAMKGLRHATGFLQARVAARLQIRFTPILGFKLDDAVKKSVEISRLIDEAVAADQKPRGASARLAADSNPDDDQDDDDLDDDDQDDDDDQDDDDDLDDDDDQDDLPDDASGRSPRANS
;
A
#
# COMPACT_ATOMS: atom_id res chain seq x y z
N MET A 1 -16.91 -2.01 -25.72
CA MET A 1 -15.61 -1.37 -26.03
C MET A 1 -15.42 0.04 -25.46
N SER A 2 -16.32 0.57 -24.61
CA SER A 2 -16.14 1.91 -23.97
C SER A 2 -15.15 1.91 -22.78
N SER A 3 -14.88 0.74 -22.19
CA SER A 3 -14.06 0.59 -20.98
C SER A 3 -12.59 0.98 -21.17
N HIS A 4 -11.98 0.70 -22.32
CA HIS A 4 -10.57 1.05 -22.54
C HIS A 4 -10.30 2.56 -22.59
N ARG A 5 -11.29 3.36 -23.02
CA ARG A 5 -11.14 4.81 -23.02
C ARG A 5 -11.30 5.37 -21.61
N SER A 6 -12.33 4.92 -20.87
CA SER A 6 -12.54 5.36 -19.49
C SER A 6 -11.37 4.95 -18.59
N LEU A 7 -10.79 3.76 -18.77
CA LEU A 7 -9.60 3.31 -18.04
C LEU A 7 -8.38 4.21 -18.31
N ARG A 8 -8.10 4.53 -19.57
CA ARG A 8 -7.00 5.45 -19.91
C ARG A 8 -7.19 6.85 -19.32
N ILE A 9 -8.42 7.35 -19.33
CA ILE A 9 -8.74 8.64 -18.73
C ILE A 9 -8.64 8.58 -17.20
N ALA A 10 -9.12 7.50 -16.60
CA ALA A 10 -9.02 7.28 -15.16
C ALA A 10 -7.56 7.31 -14.70
N GLU A 11 -6.67 6.61 -15.41
CA GLU A 11 -5.25 6.56 -15.09
C GLU A 11 -4.58 7.93 -15.26
N ALA A 12 -4.87 8.64 -16.34
CA ALA A 12 -4.36 10.00 -16.53
C ALA A 12 -4.85 10.95 -15.42
N ILE A 13 -6.12 10.85 -15.00
CA ILE A 13 -6.63 11.65 -13.87
C ILE A 13 -5.92 11.26 -12.58
N ARG A 14 -5.71 9.97 -12.33
CA ARG A 14 -5.02 9.46 -11.14
C ARG A 14 -3.63 10.09 -11.01
N GLU A 15 -2.84 10.03 -12.07
CA GLU A 15 -1.48 10.57 -12.11
C GLU A 15 -1.45 12.09 -11.87
N VAL A 16 -2.35 12.83 -12.52
CA VAL A 16 -2.42 14.29 -12.37
C VAL A 16 -2.89 14.71 -10.98
N VAL A 17 -3.88 14.02 -10.42
CA VAL A 17 -4.36 14.32 -9.07
C VAL A 17 -3.31 13.94 -8.03
N ALA A 18 -2.64 12.80 -8.18
CA ALA A 18 -1.57 12.37 -7.29
C ALA A 18 -0.40 13.36 -7.28
N SER A 19 0.08 13.75 -8.47
CA SER A 19 1.16 14.75 -8.60
C SER A 19 0.74 16.12 -8.05
N ALA A 20 -0.47 16.57 -8.33
CA ALA A 20 -0.96 17.85 -7.81
C ALA A 20 -1.07 17.85 -6.28
N ILE A 21 -1.53 16.76 -5.67
CA ILE A 21 -1.56 16.64 -4.20
C ILE A 21 -0.15 16.68 -3.61
N LEU A 22 0.81 16.02 -4.25
CA LEU A 22 2.18 15.93 -3.72
C LEU A 22 2.97 17.24 -3.85
N PHE A 23 2.82 17.95 -4.98
CA PHE A 23 3.69 19.10 -5.30
C PHE A 23 3.00 20.45 -5.20
N ASP A 24 1.68 20.52 -5.43
CA ASP A 24 0.99 21.80 -5.59
C ASP A 24 0.08 22.17 -4.41
N VAL A 25 -0.30 21.21 -3.56
CA VAL A 25 -1.22 21.43 -2.45
C VAL A 25 -0.44 21.73 -1.16
N SER A 26 -0.53 22.97 -0.69
CA SER A 26 0.12 23.41 0.55
C SER A 26 -0.71 23.21 1.84
N ASP A 27 -1.87 22.54 1.79
CA ASP A 27 -2.71 22.31 2.98
C ASP A 27 -2.17 21.11 3.80
N PRO A 28 -1.74 21.31 5.06
CA PRO A 28 -1.24 20.24 5.92
C PRO A 28 -2.22 19.07 6.09
N ARG A 29 -3.53 19.32 5.96
CA ARG A 29 -4.58 18.29 6.13
C ARG A 29 -4.63 17.32 4.96
N ILE A 30 -4.08 17.70 3.80
CA ILE A 30 -4.15 16.92 2.55
C ILE A 30 -2.81 16.22 2.28
N GLN A 31 -1.72 16.62 2.95
CA GLN A 31 -0.38 16.03 2.76
C GLN A 31 -0.31 14.53 3.07
N ALA A 32 -1.11 14.04 4.02
CA ALA A 32 -1.17 12.62 4.38
C ALA A 32 -2.11 11.78 3.47
N VAL A 33 -2.59 12.35 2.36
CA VAL A 33 -3.52 11.69 1.44
C VAL A 33 -2.74 10.99 0.32
N THR A 34 -3.01 9.71 0.11
CA THR A 34 -2.51 8.94 -1.04
C THR A 34 -3.66 8.60 -1.98
N VAL A 35 -3.47 8.82 -3.28
CA VAL A 35 -4.45 8.44 -4.32
C VAL A 35 -4.21 6.98 -4.72
N LEU A 36 -5.21 6.13 -4.53
CA LEU A 36 -5.13 4.70 -4.84
C LEU A 36 -5.57 4.41 -6.28
N ARG A 37 -6.82 4.78 -6.60
CA ARG A 37 -7.44 4.50 -7.89
C ARG A 37 -8.49 5.53 -8.24
N VAL A 38 -8.82 5.62 -9.52
CA VAL A 38 -9.88 6.50 -10.03
C VAL A 38 -10.86 5.66 -10.83
N GLU A 39 -12.15 5.87 -10.60
CA GLU A 39 -13.23 5.32 -11.41
C GLU A 39 -13.92 6.44 -12.16
N VAL A 40 -13.99 6.32 -13.48
CA VAL A 40 -14.67 7.30 -14.33
C VAL A 40 -15.98 6.70 -14.83
N SER A 41 -17.04 7.49 -14.80
CA SER A 41 -18.35 7.09 -15.33
C SER A 41 -18.30 6.81 -16.83
N GLN A 42 -19.26 6.03 -17.31
CA GLN A 42 -19.31 5.62 -18.72
C GLN A 42 -19.52 6.80 -19.68
N ASP A 43 -20.14 7.88 -19.19
CA ASP A 43 -20.32 9.14 -19.92
C ASP A 43 -19.15 10.14 -19.76
N LEU A 44 -18.11 9.77 -19.00
CA LEU A 44 -16.91 10.56 -18.72
C LEU A 44 -17.20 11.91 -18.06
N ARG A 45 -18.35 12.07 -17.40
CA ARG A 45 -18.74 13.32 -16.73
C ARG A 45 -18.36 13.36 -15.26
N THR A 46 -18.22 12.21 -14.61
CA THR A 46 -17.86 12.12 -13.19
C THR A 46 -16.68 11.18 -13.02
N ALA A 47 -15.81 11.53 -12.08
CA ALA A 47 -14.66 10.72 -11.70
C ALA A 47 -14.62 10.61 -10.17
N THR A 48 -14.68 9.39 -9.65
CA THR A 48 -14.53 9.09 -8.23
C THR A 48 -13.09 8.70 -7.95
N VAL A 49 -12.40 9.52 -7.19
CA VAL A 49 -11.03 9.31 -6.72
C VAL A 49 -11.08 8.63 -5.37
N TYR A 50 -10.52 7.42 -5.29
CA TYR A 50 -10.36 6.67 -4.06
C TYR A 50 -9.02 7.02 -3.43
N VAL A 51 -9.07 7.43 -2.17
CA VAL A 51 -7.91 7.88 -1.43
C VAL A 51 -7.75 7.12 -0.12
N SER A 52 -6.50 6.92 0.29
CA SER A 52 -6.15 6.52 1.65
C SER A 52 -5.62 7.74 2.39
N VAL A 53 -5.92 7.82 3.68
CA VAL A 53 -5.33 8.83 4.56
C VAL A 53 -4.70 8.10 5.73
N MET A 54 -3.40 8.36 5.91
CA MET A 54 -2.67 7.87 7.06
C MET A 54 -3.12 8.66 8.29
N GLY A 55 -3.61 7.96 9.32
CA GLY A 55 -4.09 8.62 10.55
C GLY A 55 -5.39 8.08 11.12
N LYS A 56 -5.87 8.77 12.16
CA LYS A 56 -7.12 8.44 12.88
C LYS A 56 -8.36 8.89 12.11
N GLU A 57 -9.55 8.45 12.52
CA GLU A 57 -10.81 8.81 11.88
C GLU A 57 -11.09 10.32 11.85
N ALA A 58 -10.68 11.06 12.90
CA ALA A 58 -10.78 12.51 12.94
C ALA A 58 -9.94 13.19 11.84
N GLU A 59 -8.71 12.72 11.63
CA GLU A 59 -7.79 13.20 10.60
C GLU A 59 -8.31 12.86 9.20
N ARG A 60 -8.83 11.65 9.01
CA ARG A 60 -9.54 11.25 7.78
C ARG A 60 -10.66 12.23 7.44
N ASN A 61 -11.49 12.57 8.41
CA ASN A 61 -12.60 13.51 8.18
C ASN A 61 -12.12 14.92 7.84
N LEU A 62 -11.03 15.39 8.48
CA LEU A 62 -10.41 16.68 8.17
C LEU A 62 -9.77 16.69 6.77
N ALA A 63 -9.03 15.64 6.42
CA ALA A 63 -8.44 15.46 5.10
C ALA A 63 -9.51 15.45 4.00
N MET A 64 -10.62 14.75 4.22
CA MET A 64 -11.75 14.74 3.29
C MET A 64 -12.41 16.11 3.14
N LYS A 65 -12.46 16.94 4.19
CA LYS A 65 -12.92 18.33 4.09
C LYS A 65 -11.92 19.18 3.29
N GLY A 66 -10.62 19.01 3.55
CA GLY A 66 -9.55 19.66 2.78
C GLY A 66 -9.63 19.34 1.29
N LEU A 67 -9.71 18.05 0.93
CA LEU A 67 -9.87 17.59 -0.45
C LEU A 67 -11.10 18.20 -1.11
N ARG A 68 -12.24 18.27 -0.40
CA ARG A 68 -13.45 18.92 -0.93
C ARG A 68 -13.21 20.38 -1.27
N HIS A 69 -12.46 21.13 -0.46
CA HIS A 69 -12.09 22.52 -0.77
C HIS A 69 -11.09 22.61 -1.92
N ALA A 70 -10.14 21.67 -2.01
CA ALA A 70 -9.15 21.60 -3.07
C ALA A 70 -9.72 21.06 -4.40
N THR A 71 -10.95 20.55 -4.43
CA THR A 71 -11.58 19.97 -5.64
C THR A 71 -11.46 20.87 -6.86
N GLY A 72 -11.79 22.17 -6.72
CA GLY A 72 -11.74 23.11 -7.85
C GLY A 72 -10.33 23.32 -8.37
N PHE A 73 -9.34 23.38 -7.48
CA PHE A 73 -7.93 23.49 -7.84
C PHE A 73 -7.43 22.24 -8.57
N LEU A 74 -7.71 21.06 -8.02
CA LEU A 74 -7.35 19.78 -8.62
C LEU A 74 -8.02 19.59 -9.98
N GLN A 75 -9.29 19.99 -10.10
CA GLN A 75 -10.03 19.92 -11.36
C GLN A 75 -9.44 20.85 -12.42
N ALA A 76 -8.98 22.06 -12.03
CA ALA A 76 -8.28 22.97 -12.94
C ALA A 76 -6.95 22.38 -13.45
N ARG A 77 -6.18 21.72 -12.58
CA ARG A 77 -4.94 21.02 -12.96
C ARG A 77 -5.21 19.86 -13.94
N VAL A 78 -6.25 19.06 -13.67
CA VAL A 78 -6.69 17.99 -14.57
C VAL A 78 -7.11 18.56 -15.93
N ALA A 79 -7.89 19.64 -15.95
CA ALA A 79 -8.33 20.29 -17.19
C ALA A 79 -7.14 20.78 -18.03
N ALA A 80 -6.16 21.42 -17.37
CA ALA A 80 -4.96 21.93 -18.02
C ALA A 80 -4.09 20.81 -18.63
N ARG A 81 -3.98 19.66 -17.95
CA ARG A 81 -3.14 18.55 -18.39
C ARG A 81 -3.78 17.67 -19.46
N LEU A 82 -5.07 17.33 -19.30
CA LEU A 82 -5.76 16.39 -20.19
C LEU A 82 -6.30 17.05 -21.47
N GLN A 83 -6.57 18.37 -21.45
CA GLN A 83 -7.08 19.13 -22.60
C GLN A 83 -8.27 18.47 -23.33
N ILE A 84 -9.18 17.88 -22.56
CA ILE A 84 -10.37 17.21 -23.08
C ILE A 84 -11.59 18.15 -23.11
N ARG A 85 -12.53 17.88 -24.02
CA ARG A 85 -13.75 18.70 -24.23
C ARG A 85 -14.57 18.90 -22.95
N PHE A 86 -14.67 17.86 -22.12
CA PHE A 86 -15.38 17.91 -20.85
C PHE A 86 -14.46 17.35 -19.77
N THR A 87 -14.09 18.19 -18.81
CA THR A 87 -13.35 17.75 -17.64
C THR A 87 -14.32 17.11 -16.64
N PRO A 88 -14.11 15.85 -16.22
CA PRO A 88 -14.98 15.20 -15.26
C PRO A 88 -15.03 15.96 -13.94
N ILE A 89 -16.17 15.91 -13.26
CA ILE A 89 -16.30 16.40 -11.89
C ILE A 89 -15.63 15.38 -10.96
N LEU A 90 -14.63 15.83 -10.20
CA LEU A 90 -13.91 15.01 -9.25
C LEU A 90 -14.73 14.85 -7.96
N GLY A 91 -14.96 13.63 -7.54
CA GLY A 91 -15.47 13.27 -6.23
C GLY A 91 -14.43 12.45 -5.47
N PHE A 92 -14.36 12.60 -4.15
CA PHE A 92 -13.40 11.87 -3.31
C PHE A 92 -14.13 10.89 -2.41
N LYS A 93 -13.57 9.68 -2.27
CA LYS A 93 -14.01 8.67 -1.31
C LYS A 93 -12.80 8.04 -0.63
N LEU A 94 -12.94 7.73 0.66
CA LEU A 94 -11.96 6.91 1.35
C LEU A 94 -12.06 5.48 0.84
N ASP A 95 -10.91 4.86 0.61
CA ASP A 95 -10.85 3.45 0.29
C ASP A 95 -10.84 2.62 1.59
N ASP A 96 -11.89 1.84 1.80
CA ASP A 96 -11.96 0.84 2.87
C ASP A 96 -11.55 -0.56 2.38
N ALA A 97 -10.97 -0.68 1.17
CA ALA A 97 -10.54 -1.97 0.60
C ALA A 97 -9.64 -2.79 1.54
N VAL A 98 -8.79 -2.14 2.35
CA VAL A 98 -7.97 -2.83 3.34
C VAL A 98 -8.82 -3.54 4.39
N LYS A 99 -9.84 -2.87 4.95
CA LYS A 99 -10.77 -3.50 5.92
C LYS A 99 -11.50 -4.68 5.28
N LYS A 100 -11.91 -4.51 4.02
CA LYS A 100 -12.63 -5.54 3.26
C LYS A 100 -11.76 -6.76 2.96
N SER A 101 -10.47 -6.57 2.70
CA SER A 101 -9.54 -7.68 2.45
C SER A 101 -9.36 -8.57 3.68
N VAL A 102 -9.20 -7.98 4.87
CA VAL A 102 -9.09 -8.72 6.14
C VAL A 102 -10.37 -9.50 6.44
N GLU A 103 -11.54 -8.92 6.17
CA GLU A 103 -12.83 -9.58 6.34
C GLU A 103 -12.98 -10.77 5.38
N ILE A 104 -12.57 -10.62 4.12
CA ILE A 104 -12.61 -11.71 3.13
C ILE A 104 -11.65 -12.83 3.52
N SER A 105 -10.40 -12.51 3.91
CA SER A 105 -9.44 -13.53 4.38
C SER A 105 -10.00 -14.32 5.56
N ARG A 106 -10.60 -13.63 6.54
CA ARG A 106 -11.25 -14.29 7.68
C ARG A 106 -12.38 -15.23 7.26
N LEU A 107 -13.22 -14.82 6.30
CA LEU A 107 -14.31 -15.65 5.79
C LEU A 107 -13.79 -16.86 4.99
N ILE A 108 -12.69 -16.71 4.26
CA ILE A 108 -12.03 -17.81 3.55
C ILE A 108 -11.48 -18.82 4.56
N ASP A 109 -10.76 -18.35 5.58
CA ASP A 109 -10.19 -19.22 6.63
C ASP A 109 -11.29 -19.98 7.38
N GLU A 110 -12.41 -19.33 7.70
CA GLU A 110 -13.58 -19.95 8.33
C GLU A 110 -14.20 -21.03 7.43
N ALA A 111 -14.35 -20.77 6.13
CA ALA A 111 -14.89 -21.73 5.18
C ALA A 111 -13.98 -22.95 5.00
N VAL A 112 -12.66 -22.76 4.92
CA VAL A 112 -11.67 -23.85 4.82
C VAL A 112 -11.68 -24.71 6.09
N ALA A 113 -11.73 -24.08 7.27
CA ALA A 113 -11.81 -24.79 8.55
C ALA A 113 -13.11 -25.61 8.69
N ALA A 114 -14.23 -25.11 8.17
CA ALA A 114 -15.50 -25.83 8.18
C ALA A 114 -15.49 -27.07 7.26
N ASP A 115 -14.79 -27.01 6.14
CA ASP A 115 -14.67 -28.12 5.18
C ASP A 115 -13.65 -29.20 5.63
N GLN A 116 -12.65 -28.83 6.44
CA GLN A 116 -11.67 -29.76 7.03
C GLN A 116 -12.20 -30.57 8.23
N LYS A 117 -13.41 -30.30 8.73
CA LYS A 117 -14.00 -31.11 9.80
C LYS A 117 -14.27 -32.52 9.25
N PRO A 118 -13.63 -33.58 9.80
CA PRO A 118 -13.58 -34.87 9.13
C PRO A 118 -14.99 -35.45 9.04
N ARG A 119 -15.49 -35.62 7.81
CA ARG A 119 -16.72 -36.35 7.49
C ARG A 119 -16.59 -37.88 7.66
N GLY A 120 -15.63 -38.35 8.45
CA GLY A 120 -15.25 -39.75 8.56
C GLY A 120 -15.34 -40.30 9.97
N ALA A 121 -16.45 -40.07 10.66
CA ALA A 121 -16.77 -40.79 11.90
C ALA A 121 -18.12 -41.49 11.76
N SER A 122 -18.22 -42.47 10.86
CA SER A 122 -19.24 -43.53 10.90
C SER A 122 -18.97 -44.59 9.82
N ALA A 123 -19.01 -45.86 10.23
CA ALA A 123 -18.75 -47.10 9.50
C ALA A 123 -17.25 -47.36 9.22
N ARG A 124 -16.60 -48.28 9.95
CA ARG A 124 -16.96 -49.71 10.01
C ARG A 124 -16.72 -50.33 11.39
N LEU A 125 -17.72 -51.11 11.81
CA LEU A 125 -17.73 -51.99 12.97
C LEU A 125 -16.98 -53.31 12.69
N ALA A 126 -16.37 -53.83 13.76
CA ALA A 126 -16.33 -55.24 14.19
C ALA A 126 -15.20 -56.20 13.70
N ALA A 127 -14.47 -56.67 14.72
CA ALA A 127 -13.93 -58.01 14.97
C ALA A 127 -12.73 -58.51 14.15
N ASP A 128 -11.57 -58.64 14.79
CA ASP A 128 -11.21 -59.90 15.47
C ASP A 128 -10.10 -59.63 16.51
N SER A 129 -10.16 -60.31 17.63
CA SER A 129 -9.21 -60.16 18.75
C SER A 129 -8.20 -61.29 18.68
N ASN A 130 -6.90 -60.99 18.80
CA ASN A 130 -5.94 -61.95 19.32
C ASN A 130 -4.85 -61.18 20.08
N PRO A 131 -4.82 -61.22 21.43
CA PRO A 131 -3.64 -60.89 22.20
C PRO A 131 -2.80 -62.16 22.36
N ASP A 132 -1.48 -62.01 22.32
CA ASP A 132 -0.38 -62.98 22.56
C ASP A 132 0.57 -62.84 21.36
N ASP A 133 1.86 -62.60 21.47
CA ASP A 133 2.79 -62.47 22.59
C ASP A 133 4.07 -61.84 22.01
N ASP A 134 5.01 -61.53 22.89
CA ASP A 134 6.44 -61.35 22.63
C ASP A 134 6.94 -59.99 22.06
N GLN A 135 7.44 -59.23 23.04
CA GLN A 135 8.55 -58.30 22.94
C GLN A 135 9.73 -58.97 22.26
N ASP A 136 10.31 -58.31 21.26
CA ASP A 136 11.76 -58.41 21.02
C ASP A 136 12.24 -57.00 20.71
N ASP A 137 13.05 -56.50 21.65
CA ASP A 137 13.90 -55.34 21.54
C ASP A 137 14.95 -55.64 20.45
N ASP A 138 14.94 -54.88 19.36
CA ASP A 138 16.09 -54.81 18.46
C ASP A 138 16.56 -53.36 18.41
N ASP A 139 17.70 -53.17 19.06
CA ASP A 139 18.52 -51.98 19.13
C ASP A 139 18.78 -51.39 17.73
N LEU A 140 18.38 -50.15 17.52
CA LEU A 140 18.93 -49.30 16.47
C LEU A 140 19.76 -48.20 17.13
N ASP A 141 20.97 -48.58 17.51
CA ASP A 141 22.11 -47.66 17.51
C ASP A 141 22.43 -47.35 16.04
N ASP A 142 22.26 -46.09 15.64
CA ASP A 142 23.31 -45.41 14.88
C ASP A 142 23.11 -43.90 15.05
N ASP A 143 24.06 -43.34 15.82
CA ASP A 143 24.41 -41.95 15.88
C ASP A 143 24.62 -41.41 14.46
N ASP A 144 24.03 -40.26 14.13
CA ASP A 144 24.68 -39.26 13.28
C ASP A 144 24.14 -37.88 13.69
N GLN A 145 24.96 -37.23 14.52
CA GLN A 145 24.91 -35.80 14.82
C GLN A 145 25.46 -35.08 13.59
N ASP A 146 24.60 -34.35 12.87
CA ASP A 146 25.04 -33.26 12.01
C ASP A 146 24.64 -31.95 12.71
N ASP A 147 25.55 -31.50 13.58
CA ASP A 147 25.72 -30.11 13.95
C ASP A 147 26.25 -29.37 12.72
N ASP A 148 25.52 -28.39 12.20
CA ASP A 148 26.10 -27.30 11.40
C ASP A 148 25.40 -26.00 11.83
N ASP A 149 25.99 -25.41 12.87
CA ASP A 149 25.95 -23.98 13.17
C ASP A 149 26.72 -23.23 12.08
N ASP A 150 26.05 -22.44 11.25
CA ASP A 150 26.68 -21.34 10.52
C ASP A 150 25.93 -20.03 10.81
N GLN A 151 26.37 -19.39 11.88
CA GLN A 151 26.26 -17.95 12.07
C GLN A 151 27.38 -17.30 11.25
N ASP A 152 27.02 -16.53 10.23
CA ASP A 152 27.89 -15.47 9.73
C ASP A 152 27.11 -14.15 9.77
N ASP A 153 27.41 -13.40 10.84
CA ASP A 153 27.30 -11.95 10.89
C ASP A 153 28.13 -11.35 9.76
N ASP A 154 27.62 -10.31 9.09
CA ASP A 154 28.43 -9.24 8.51
C ASP A 154 27.55 -7.98 8.37
N ASP A 155 27.63 -7.15 9.40
CA ASP A 155 27.18 -5.76 9.44
C ASP A 155 28.14 -4.89 8.61
N ASP A 156 27.78 -4.53 7.38
CA ASP A 156 28.43 -3.44 6.64
C ASP A 156 27.63 -2.14 6.80
N LEU A 157 27.95 -1.41 7.87
CA LEU A 157 27.62 0.01 8.05
C LEU A 157 28.67 0.85 7.30
N ASP A 158 28.35 1.28 6.08
CA ASP A 158 29.11 2.32 5.38
C ASP A 158 28.76 3.70 5.95
N ASP A 159 29.52 4.11 6.97
CA ASP A 159 29.71 5.51 7.39
C ASP A 159 30.69 6.19 6.42
N ASP A 160 30.18 6.80 5.34
CA ASP A 160 30.94 7.79 4.56
C ASP A 160 30.63 9.21 5.08
N ASP A 161 31.37 9.56 6.13
CA ASP A 161 31.70 10.94 6.52
C ASP A 161 32.71 11.50 5.50
N ASP A 162 32.30 12.43 4.63
CA ASP A 162 33.26 13.31 3.96
C ASP A 162 32.69 14.73 3.78
N GLN A 163 33.00 15.54 4.80
CA GLN A 163 33.67 16.84 4.73
C GLN A 163 33.10 17.91 3.78
N ASP A 164 32.44 18.87 4.44
CA ASP A 164 32.61 20.33 4.32
C ASP A 164 33.52 20.84 3.19
N ASP A 165 32.91 21.46 2.18
CA ASP A 165 33.58 22.44 1.32
C ASP A 165 32.67 23.68 1.16
N LEU A 166 32.83 24.61 2.10
CA LEU A 166 32.25 25.96 2.04
C LEU A 166 33.03 26.80 1.02
N PRO A 167 32.39 27.42 0.02
CA PRO A 167 33.10 28.33 -0.88
C PRO A 167 33.44 29.67 -0.21
N ASP A 168 34.74 29.92 -0.31
CA ASP A 168 35.60 31.07 -0.04
C ASP A 168 35.01 32.48 -0.15
N ASP A 169 35.40 33.30 0.83
CA ASP A 169 35.13 34.73 1.01
C ASP A 169 35.89 35.56 -0.03
N ALA A 170 35.19 35.96 -1.10
CA ALA A 170 35.68 36.96 -2.05
C ALA A 170 35.54 38.38 -1.46
N SER A 171 36.45 38.72 -0.55
CA SER A 171 36.74 40.07 -0.09
C SER A 171 37.38 40.92 -1.21
N GLY A 172 36.53 41.42 -2.11
CA GLY A 172 36.85 42.40 -3.14
C GLY A 172 36.87 43.84 -2.63
N ARG A 173 38.06 44.41 -2.54
CA ARG A 173 38.45 45.75 -2.11
C ARG A 173 37.91 46.91 -3.00
N SER A 174 37.34 47.94 -2.35
CA SER A 174 37.44 49.42 -2.64
C SER A 174 36.76 50.04 -3.90
N PRO A 175 36.63 51.39 -4.07
CA PRO A 175 36.81 52.55 -3.15
C PRO A 175 35.71 53.69 -3.23
N ARG A 176 35.75 54.59 -2.23
CA ARG A 176 35.59 56.08 -2.25
C ARG A 176 34.46 56.82 -3.03
N ALA A 177 33.72 57.64 -2.26
CA ALA A 177 33.40 59.08 -2.40
C ALA A 177 33.13 59.74 -3.79
N ASN A 178 31.88 60.20 -3.98
CA ASN A 178 31.37 61.48 -4.54
C ASN A 178 29.86 61.24 -4.76
N SER A 179 28.89 62.12 -4.51
CA SER A 179 28.81 63.57 -4.37
C SER A 179 27.54 63.94 -3.60
#